data_AF-A0A9P6V8P6-F1
#
_entry.id   AF-A0A9P6V8P6-F1
#
_cell.length_a   1.000
_cell.length_b   1.000
_cell.length_c   1.000
_cell.angle_alpha   90.00
_cell.angle_beta   90.00
_cell.angle_gamma   90.00
#
_symmetry.space_group_name_H-M   'P 1'
#
loop_
_entity.id
_entity.type
_entity.pdbx_description
1 polymer ?
#
loop_
_entity_poly.entity_id
_entity_poly.type
_entity_poly.pdbx_seq_one_letter_code
_entity_poly.pdbx_strand_id
1 'polypeptide(L)'
;MKFTVFALGVIVIAASSLSSHHHAVRAALPALYKQSTASEAAITCVAGLMAATPFDDDCKKVFGPDGIQAVTSITLDALYLDFTDPDPLKVTLSSPEMTVGVTSFPGFTLNLTDSRQYVTLIDNNVEIATYDTPWVKGTMNGNNFITTIGKSVVNVIPERTKEFSAFIAALVVNPSHKFILRGTADVNLTITGAVPGTDFGGIGGLVPKLTSPPLSVPGIAFSSEVTLKGFNNFPKIDYIKEEAHSNNDDGSFDITSRINIHNPSQLVVKLGDVYFKTFDDKLEIGITSMKGLELKRGDNEITVVANAASAEIYQRVYQTGGTFSFQGFDKSSETNNILAAGLAPLRTTCKVPALKQFDASASASVPAPAPADPASPIIT
;
A
#
# COMPACT_ATOMS: atom_id res chain seq x y z
N MET A 1 -11.34 -49.35 -14.44
CA MET A 1 -11.59 -48.15 -15.26
C MET A 1 -12.67 -47.34 -14.55
N LYS A 2 -12.44 -46.04 -14.39
CA LYS A 2 -12.91 -45.19 -13.28
C LYS A 2 -14.42 -44.91 -13.28
N PHE A 3 -15.08 -45.15 -12.14
CA PHE A 3 -16.33 -44.48 -11.76
C PHE A 3 -15.95 -43.21 -10.99
N THR A 4 -16.29 -42.03 -11.54
CA THR A 4 -16.14 -40.75 -10.85
C THR A 4 -17.51 -40.30 -10.36
N VAL A 5 -17.61 -40.17 -9.04
CA VAL A 5 -18.76 -39.73 -8.25
C VAL A 5 -18.95 -38.22 -8.42
N PHE A 6 -20.15 -37.77 -8.81
CA PHE A 6 -20.63 -36.41 -8.54
C PHE A 6 -21.55 -36.49 -7.33
N ALA A 7 -20.99 -36.11 -6.17
CA ALA A 7 -21.72 -35.99 -4.91
C ALA A 7 -22.28 -34.56 -4.81
N LEU A 8 -23.57 -34.42 -5.06
CA LEU A 8 -24.41 -33.37 -4.49
C LEU A 8 -25.65 -34.09 -3.97
N GLY A 9 -25.50 -34.60 -2.74
CA GLY A 9 -26.50 -35.40 -2.05
C GLY A 9 -26.34 -35.18 -0.56
N VAL A 10 -27.16 -34.27 -0.05
CA VAL A 10 -27.66 -34.16 1.32
C VAL A 10 -27.17 -35.29 2.24
N ILE A 11 -26.17 -34.99 3.08
CA ILE A 11 -25.84 -35.83 4.24
C ILE A 11 -26.71 -35.37 5.40
N VAL A 12 -27.89 -35.97 5.50
CA VAL A 12 -28.60 -36.18 6.76
C VAL A 12 -28.78 -37.69 6.89
N ILE A 13 -27.83 -38.36 7.54
CA ILE A 13 -28.01 -39.74 8.04
C ILE A 13 -27.54 -39.80 9.49
N ALA A 14 -28.55 -39.98 10.36
CA ALA A 14 -28.59 -40.67 11.64
C ALA A 14 -27.30 -40.82 12.47
N ALA A 15 -27.23 -40.05 13.56
CA ALA A 15 -26.44 -40.42 14.73
C ALA A 15 -27.26 -41.38 15.62
N SER A 16 -26.96 -42.67 15.56
CA SER A 16 -27.29 -43.61 16.64
C SER A 16 -26.06 -44.46 16.95
N SER A 17 -25.63 -44.41 18.21
CA SER A 17 -24.49 -45.07 18.87
C SER A 17 -23.11 -44.40 18.71
N LEU A 18 -22.69 -43.68 19.76
CA LEU A 18 -21.36 -43.70 20.41
C LEU A 18 -21.33 -42.61 21.51
N SER A 19 -21.29 -43.02 22.78
CA SER A 19 -21.61 -42.19 23.95
C SER A 19 -20.43 -41.46 24.60
N SER A 20 -19.53 -40.80 23.86
CA SER A 20 -18.45 -40.02 24.51
C SER A 20 -17.87 -38.82 23.76
N HIS A 21 -18.52 -38.29 22.70
CA HIS A 21 -18.06 -37.08 21.97
C HIS A 21 -19.09 -35.94 21.89
N HIS A 22 -19.99 -35.82 22.87
CA HIS A 22 -21.16 -34.94 22.83
C HIS A 22 -20.89 -33.41 22.87
N HIS A 23 -19.68 -32.94 23.14
CA HIS A 23 -19.43 -31.49 23.25
C HIS A 23 -19.02 -30.81 21.94
N ALA A 24 -18.29 -31.48 21.03
CA ALA A 24 -17.81 -30.86 19.79
C ALA A 24 -18.90 -30.79 18.70
N VAL A 25 -19.75 -31.81 18.58
CA VAL A 25 -20.78 -31.88 17.51
C VAL A 25 -21.92 -30.89 17.75
N ARG A 26 -22.26 -30.60 19.03
CA ARG A 26 -23.34 -29.66 19.37
C ARG A 26 -22.96 -28.19 19.10
N ALA A 27 -21.67 -27.86 19.08
CA ALA A 27 -21.17 -26.52 18.74
C ALA A 27 -21.09 -26.27 17.22
N ALA A 28 -20.94 -27.32 16.41
CA ALA A 28 -20.83 -27.20 14.96
C ALA A 28 -22.19 -27.15 14.23
N LEU A 29 -23.25 -27.73 14.82
CA LEU A 29 -24.60 -27.77 14.25
C LEU A 29 -25.20 -26.38 13.95
N PRO A 30 -25.12 -25.37 14.85
CA PRO A 30 -25.62 -24.03 14.56
C PRO A 30 -24.86 -23.34 13.43
N ALA A 31 -23.54 -23.58 13.32
CA ALA A 31 -22.71 -23.00 12.26
C ALA A 31 -23.04 -23.60 10.89
N LEU A 32 -23.20 -24.93 10.82
CA LEU A 32 -23.62 -25.64 9.59
C LEU A 32 -25.04 -25.27 9.17
N TYR A 33 -25.98 -25.13 10.12
CA TYR A 33 -27.34 -24.69 9.83
C TYR A 33 -27.38 -23.25 9.29
N LYS A 34 -26.63 -22.31 9.89
CA LYS A 34 -26.48 -20.94 9.36
C LYS A 34 -25.88 -20.92 7.95
N GLN A 35 -24.91 -21.79 7.67
CA GLN A 35 -24.28 -21.89 6.36
C GLN A 35 -25.24 -22.43 5.29
N SER A 36 -26.11 -23.37 5.64
CA SER A 36 -27.18 -23.88 4.77
C SER A 36 -28.19 -22.80 4.40
N THR A 37 -28.74 -22.07 5.37
CA THR A 37 -29.71 -21.00 5.08
C THR A 37 -29.10 -19.83 4.30
N ALA A 38 -27.83 -19.48 4.59
CA ALA A 38 -27.12 -18.45 3.85
C ALA A 38 -26.87 -18.87 2.39
N SER A 39 -26.58 -20.15 2.14
CA SER A 39 -26.39 -20.67 0.78
C SER A 39 -27.68 -20.63 -0.06
N GLU A 40 -28.84 -20.96 0.52
CA GLU A 40 -30.14 -20.89 -0.16
C GLU A 40 -30.54 -19.44 -0.47
N ALA A 41 -30.32 -18.53 0.50
CA ALA A 41 -30.57 -17.10 0.31
C ALA A 41 -29.64 -16.52 -0.77
N ALA A 42 -28.37 -16.93 -0.81
CA ALA A 42 -27.42 -16.52 -1.83
C ALA A 42 -27.81 -17.03 -3.22
N ILE A 43 -28.26 -18.29 -3.33
CA ILE A 43 -28.78 -18.84 -4.59
C ILE A 43 -30.01 -18.04 -5.04
N THR A 44 -30.92 -17.69 -4.12
CA THR A 44 -32.11 -16.89 -4.43
C THR A 44 -31.72 -15.51 -4.96
N CYS A 45 -30.75 -14.84 -4.32
CA CYS A 45 -30.23 -13.56 -4.78
C CYS A 45 -29.55 -13.66 -6.15
N VAL A 46 -28.73 -14.68 -6.38
CA VAL A 46 -28.08 -14.91 -7.68
C VAL A 46 -29.11 -15.20 -8.76
N ALA A 47 -30.13 -16.01 -8.47
CA ALA A 47 -31.22 -16.30 -9.39
C ALA A 47 -32.02 -15.04 -9.73
N GLY A 48 -32.32 -14.20 -8.73
CA GLY A 48 -32.93 -12.89 -8.94
C GLY A 48 -32.08 -11.98 -9.84
N LEU A 49 -30.78 -11.88 -9.57
CA LEU A 49 -29.84 -11.12 -10.40
C LEU A 49 -29.80 -11.62 -11.85
N MET A 50 -29.82 -12.94 -12.06
CA MET A 50 -29.92 -13.54 -13.41
C MET A 50 -31.24 -13.18 -14.12
N ALA A 51 -32.32 -12.98 -13.36
CA ALA A 51 -33.61 -12.50 -13.84
C ALA A 51 -33.72 -10.96 -13.86
N ALA A 52 -32.61 -10.24 -13.69
CA ALA A 52 -32.54 -8.77 -13.63
C ALA A 52 -33.42 -8.14 -12.54
N THR A 53 -33.65 -8.86 -11.42
CA THR A 53 -34.30 -8.26 -10.26
C THR A 53 -33.32 -7.32 -9.53
N PRO A 54 -33.81 -6.25 -8.89
CA PRO A 54 -32.97 -5.34 -8.10
C PRO A 54 -32.22 -6.08 -6.98
N PHE A 55 -30.99 -5.65 -6.70
CA PHE A 55 -30.24 -6.09 -5.53
C PHE A 55 -30.77 -5.37 -4.28
N ASP A 56 -31.75 -5.99 -3.63
CA ASP A 56 -32.46 -5.42 -2.48
C ASP A 56 -31.69 -5.56 -1.16
N ASP A 57 -32.27 -5.05 -0.07
CA ASP A 57 -31.65 -5.06 1.24
C ASP A 57 -31.52 -6.45 1.85
N ASP A 58 -32.33 -7.41 1.42
CA ASP A 58 -32.20 -8.80 1.87
C ASP A 58 -30.99 -9.46 1.20
N CYS A 59 -30.77 -9.20 -0.09
CA CYS A 59 -29.53 -9.63 -0.75
C CYS A 59 -28.28 -8.93 -0.19
N LYS A 60 -28.35 -7.65 0.17
CA LYS A 60 -27.24 -6.98 0.86
C LYS A 60 -26.89 -7.63 2.20
N LYS A 61 -27.89 -8.08 2.97
CA LYS A 61 -27.63 -8.81 4.23
C LYS A 61 -26.93 -10.15 3.98
N VAL A 62 -27.33 -10.87 2.93
CA VAL A 62 -26.72 -12.15 2.55
C VAL A 62 -25.25 -11.97 2.16
N PHE A 63 -24.89 -10.89 1.47
CA PHE A 63 -23.49 -10.56 1.11
C PHE A 63 -22.86 -9.54 2.07
N GLY A 64 -23.40 -9.42 3.28
CA GLY A 64 -22.93 -8.51 4.31
C GLY A 64 -21.82 -9.11 5.18
N PRO A 65 -21.34 -8.35 6.18
CA PRO A 65 -20.28 -8.80 7.09
C PRO A 65 -20.64 -10.07 7.88
N ASP A 66 -21.93 -10.24 8.19
CA ASP A 66 -22.48 -11.38 8.93
C ASP A 66 -22.94 -12.53 8.02
N GLY A 67 -22.85 -12.34 6.70
CA GLY A 67 -23.29 -13.27 5.66
C GLY A 67 -22.13 -13.95 4.93
N ILE A 68 -22.30 -14.19 3.64
CA ILE A 68 -21.24 -14.66 2.75
C ILE A 68 -20.30 -13.49 2.46
N GLN A 69 -19.06 -13.58 2.92
CA GLN A 69 -18.02 -12.62 2.57
C GLN A 69 -17.74 -12.69 1.07
N ALA A 70 -18.16 -11.67 0.33
CA ALA A 70 -17.92 -11.59 -1.11
C ALA A 70 -16.44 -11.35 -1.43
N VAL A 71 -15.74 -10.61 -0.56
CA VAL A 71 -14.30 -10.34 -0.64
C VAL A 71 -13.56 -11.22 0.37
N THR A 72 -12.60 -11.98 -0.13
CA THR A 72 -11.79 -12.93 0.65
C THR A 72 -10.38 -12.41 0.96
N SER A 73 -9.86 -11.52 0.11
CA SER A 73 -8.56 -10.90 0.30
C SER A 73 -8.46 -9.59 -0.48
N ILE A 74 -7.60 -8.69 -0.01
CA ILE A 74 -7.16 -7.51 -0.74
C ILE A 74 -5.63 -7.48 -0.71
N THR A 75 -5.00 -7.44 -1.87
CA THR A 75 -3.56 -7.23 -2.00
C THR A 75 -3.29 -6.00 -2.83
N LEU A 76 -2.40 -5.15 -2.33
CA LEU A 76 -1.94 -3.94 -3.00
C LEU A 76 -0.52 -4.19 -3.51
N ASP A 77 -0.22 -3.87 -4.76
CA ASP A 77 1.16 -3.89 -5.26
C ASP A 77 1.89 -2.60 -4.81
N ALA A 78 2.10 -1.66 -5.73
CA ALA A 78 2.60 -0.34 -5.41
C ALA A 78 1.49 0.54 -4.83
N LEU A 79 1.81 1.27 -3.77
CA LEU A 79 0.90 2.25 -3.17
C LEU A 79 1.55 3.63 -3.23
N TYR A 80 0.86 4.58 -3.85
CA TYR A 80 1.27 5.97 -3.91
C TYR A 80 0.56 6.75 -2.81
N LEU A 81 1.33 7.44 -1.97
CA LEU A 81 0.82 8.36 -0.96
C LEU A 81 1.45 9.74 -1.17
N ASP A 82 0.63 10.78 -1.21
CA ASP A 82 1.08 12.15 -1.35
C ASP A 82 0.54 12.99 -0.19
N PHE A 83 1.46 13.43 0.67
CA PHE A 83 1.22 14.23 1.87
C PHE A 83 1.42 15.73 1.63
N THR A 84 1.57 16.16 0.38
CA THR A 84 1.82 17.57 0.02
C THR A 84 0.55 18.41 -0.11
N ASP A 85 -0.61 17.86 0.24
CA ASP A 85 -1.84 18.65 0.36
C ASP A 85 -1.68 19.71 1.47
N PRO A 86 -2.10 20.97 1.25
CA PRO A 86 -2.05 22.00 2.29
C PRO A 86 -2.90 21.68 3.53
N ASP A 87 -3.93 20.83 3.39
CA ASP A 87 -4.74 20.34 4.50
C ASP A 87 -4.09 19.06 5.06
N PRO A 88 -3.53 19.06 6.29
CA PRO A 88 -2.85 17.90 6.85
C PRO A 88 -3.78 16.71 7.07
N LEU A 89 -5.11 16.93 7.09
CA LEU A 89 -6.11 15.86 7.19
C LEU A 89 -6.37 15.17 5.85
N LYS A 90 -5.70 15.57 4.77
CA LYS A 90 -5.85 14.99 3.44
C LYS A 90 -4.55 14.37 2.96
N VAL A 91 -4.64 13.13 2.51
CA VAL A 91 -3.54 12.42 1.85
C VAL A 91 -4.07 11.90 0.53
N THR A 92 -3.39 12.20 -0.58
CA THR A 92 -3.76 11.60 -1.85
C THR A 92 -3.23 10.17 -1.92
N LEU A 93 -4.09 9.24 -2.33
CA LEU A 93 -3.82 7.81 -2.46
C LEU A 93 -4.06 7.36 -3.90
N SER A 94 -3.18 6.51 -4.43
CA SER A 94 -3.48 5.71 -5.62
C SER A 94 -2.70 4.40 -5.62
N SER A 95 -3.10 3.46 -6.45
CA SER A 95 -2.40 2.21 -6.66
C SER A 95 -2.57 1.78 -8.12
N PRO A 96 -1.49 1.39 -8.82
CA PRO A 96 -1.58 1.01 -10.22
C PRO A 96 -2.14 -0.41 -10.38
N GLU A 97 -2.14 -1.20 -9.31
CA GLU A 97 -2.68 -2.55 -9.29
C GLU A 97 -3.14 -2.93 -7.88
N MET A 98 -4.38 -3.37 -7.80
CA MET A 98 -5.02 -3.95 -6.62
C MET A 98 -5.67 -5.26 -7.07
N THR A 99 -5.41 -6.32 -6.33
CA THR A 99 -6.07 -7.61 -6.53
C THR A 99 -7.02 -7.87 -5.37
N VAL A 100 -8.28 -8.12 -5.71
CA VAL A 100 -9.35 -8.44 -4.78
C VAL A 100 -9.76 -9.90 -4.99
N GLY A 101 -9.56 -10.74 -3.98
CA GLY A 101 -10.05 -12.11 -4.00
C GLY A 101 -11.56 -12.13 -3.85
N VAL A 102 -12.28 -12.72 -4.81
CA VAL A 102 -13.74 -12.82 -4.83
C VAL A 102 -14.16 -14.25 -4.51
N THR A 103 -15.19 -14.40 -3.68
CA THR A 103 -15.76 -15.72 -3.36
C THR A 103 -16.34 -16.38 -4.60
N SER A 104 -15.92 -17.63 -4.88
CA SER A 104 -16.49 -18.45 -5.94
C SER A 104 -17.78 -19.13 -5.53
N PHE A 105 -18.75 -19.18 -6.45
CA PHE A 105 -20.01 -19.91 -6.30
C PHE A 105 -20.02 -21.12 -7.24
N PRO A 106 -20.27 -22.34 -6.76
CA PRO A 106 -20.36 -23.51 -7.63
C PRO A 106 -21.42 -23.32 -8.73
N GLY A 107 -21.04 -23.61 -9.98
CA GLY A 107 -21.95 -23.51 -11.14
C GLY A 107 -22.10 -22.11 -11.75
N PHE A 108 -21.53 -21.08 -11.12
CA PHE A 108 -21.59 -19.69 -11.58
C PHE A 108 -20.20 -19.05 -11.62
N THR A 109 -19.99 -18.16 -12.57
CA THR A 109 -18.82 -17.31 -12.69
C THR A 109 -19.27 -15.86 -12.60
N LEU A 110 -18.71 -15.12 -11.64
CA LEU A 110 -18.90 -13.69 -11.51
C LEU A 110 -17.81 -12.97 -12.30
N ASN A 111 -18.21 -12.23 -13.33
CA ASN A 111 -17.31 -11.45 -14.16
C ASN A 111 -17.48 -9.97 -13.83
N LEU A 112 -16.70 -9.47 -12.87
CA LEU A 112 -16.66 -8.05 -12.52
C LEU A 112 -15.93 -7.27 -13.62
N THR A 113 -16.46 -6.10 -13.98
CA THR A 113 -15.90 -5.22 -15.01
C THR A 113 -15.44 -3.88 -14.46
N ASP A 114 -16.14 -3.36 -13.46
CA ASP A 114 -15.86 -2.07 -12.85
C ASP A 114 -16.17 -2.12 -11.35
N SER A 115 -15.45 -1.32 -10.57
CA SER A 115 -15.76 -1.14 -9.16
C SER A 115 -15.51 0.29 -8.70
N ARG A 116 -16.22 0.70 -7.66
CA ARG A 116 -15.85 1.82 -6.78
C ARG A 116 -16.04 1.41 -5.33
N GLN A 117 -15.28 2.01 -4.42
CA GLN A 117 -15.23 1.59 -3.02
C GLN A 117 -15.38 2.79 -2.10
N TYR A 118 -16.00 2.56 -0.95
CA TYR A 118 -16.10 3.50 0.17
C TYR A 118 -15.43 2.83 1.36
N VAL A 119 -14.24 3.31 1.71
CA VAL A 119 -13.30 2.57 2.55
C VAL A 119 -13.04 3.33 3.84
N THR A 120 -13.04 2.60 4.94
CA THR A 120 -12.58 3.01 6.26
C THR A 120 -11.30 2.24 6.58
N LEU A 121 -10.25 2.98 6.90
CA LEU A 121 -8.96 2.45 7.30
C LEU A 121 -8.94 2.31 8.82
N ILE A 122 -8.69 1.10 9.29
CA ILE A 122 -8.71 0.74 10.70
C ILE A 122 -7.33 0.24 11.09
N ASP A 123 -6.71 0.92 12.05
CA ASP A 123 -5.42 0.53 12.61
C ASP A 123 -5.56 0.29 14.11
N ASN A 124 -4.98 -0.80 14.62
CA ASN A 124 -5.09 -1.17 16.04
C ASN A 124 -6.54 -1.14 16.57
N ASN A 125 -7.50 -1.60 15.77
CA ASN A 125 -8.95 -1.58 16.02
C ASN A 125 -9.58 -0.18 16.18
N VAL A 126 -8.92 0.87 15.71
CA VAL A 126 -9.42 2.25 15.68
C VAL A 126 -9.59 2.69 14.23
N GLU A 127 -10.75 3.24 13.89
CA GLU A 127 -10.95 3.91 12.60
C GLU A 127 -10.10 5.19 12.58
N ILE A 128 -9.21 5.33 11.60
CA ILE A 128 -8.28 6.47 11.54
C ILE A 128 -8.47 7.35 10.31
N ALA A 129 -9.01 6.82 9.22
CA ALA A 129 -9.27 7.57 8.01
C ALA A 129 -10.35 6.92 7.14
N THR A 130 -10.90 7.69 6.20
CA THR A 130 -11.81 7.21 5.17
C THR A 130 -11.37 7.67 3.79
N TYR A 131 -11.68 6.91 2.75
CA TYR A 131 -11.51 7.35 1.36
C TYR A 131 -12.52 6.67 0.44
N ASP A 132 -12.87 7.37 -0.63
CA ASP A 132 -13.72 6.86 -1.68
C ASP A 132 -12.93 6.79 -2.98
N THR A 133 -13.16 5.75 -3.78
CA THR A 133 -12.51 5.60 -5.08
C THR A 133 -13.45 6.00 -6.22
N PRO A 134 -12.92 6.55 -7.34
CA PRO A 134 -13.71 6.67 -8.55
C PRO A 134 -14.05 5.27 -9.11
N TRP A 135 -15.00 5.22 -10.05
CA TRP A 135 -15.22 4.03 -10.86
C TRP A 135 -13.97 3.70 -11.68
N VAL A 136 -13.46 2.49 -11.49
CA VAL A 136 -12.28 1.99 -12.19
C VAL A 136 -12.58 0.64 -12.80
N LYS A 137 -12.06 0.41 -14.01
CA LYS A 137 -12.17 -0.87 -14.70
C LYS A 137 -11.28 -1.91 -14.04
N GLY A 138 -11.67 -3.16 -14.18
CA GLY A 138 -10.86 -4.30 -13.81
C GLY A 138 -11.15 -5.53 -14.66
N THR A 139 -10.42 -6.59 -14.40
CA THR A 139 -10.55 -7.88 -15.11
C THR A 139 -10.51 -9.02 -14.12
N MET A 140 -11.25 -10.09 -14.41
CA MET A 140 -11.17 -11.32 -13.63
C MET A 140 -10.02 -12.19 -14.13
N ASN A 141 -9.23 -12.71 -13.20
CA ASN A 141 -8.27 -13.79 -13.39
C ASN A 141 -8.61 -14.92 -12.41
N GLY A 142 -9.42 -15.88 -12.85
CA GLY A 142 -10.00 -16.87 -11.96
C GLY A 142 -10.94 -16.21 -10.94
N ASN A 143 -10.63 -16.38 -9.65
CA ASN A 143 -11.39 -15.77 -8.55
C ASN A 143 -10.85 -14.38 -8.15
N ASN A 144 -9.83 -13.87 -8.85
CA ASN A 144 -9.21 -12.60 -8.51
C ASN A 144 -9.71 -11.50 -9.44
N PHE A 145 -10.27 -10.44 -8.87
CA PHE A 145 -10.57 -9.21 -9.60
C PHE A 145 -9.35 -8.29 -9.53
N ILE A 146 -8.70 -8.07 -10.67
CA ILE A 146 -7.52 -7.22 -10.81
C ILE A 146 -7.99 -5.85 -11.31
N THR A 147 -7.71 -4.81 -10.54
CA THR A 147 -8.12 -3.42 -10.83
C THR A 147 -7.07 -2.45 -10.30
N THR A 148 -7.39 -1.16 -10.18
CA THR A 148 -6.50 -0.12 -9.67
C THR A 148 -7.18 0.63 -8.52
N ILE A 149 -6.43 1.44 -7.78
CA ILE A 149 -7.03 2.51 -6.96
C ILE A 149 -6.77 3.80 -7.72
N GLY A 150 -7.82 4.36 -8.31
CA GLY A 150 -7.76 5.68 -8.93
C GLY A 150 -7.32 6.75 -7.92
N LYS A 151 -6.87 7.91 -8.40
CA LYS A 151 -6.47 9.03 -7.52
C LYS A 151 -7.62 9.39 -6.58
N SER A 152 -7.44 9.11 -5.30
CA SER A 152 -8.45 9.22 -4.25
C SER A 152 -7.89 10.06 -3.09
N VAL A 153 -8.77 10.69 -2.32
CA VAL A 153 -8.36 11.48 -1.15
C VAL A 153 -8.70 10.69 0.10
N VAL A 154 -7.68 10.39 0.90
CA VAL A 154 -7.80 9.86 2.25
C VAL A 154 -8.04 11.02 3.19
N ASN A 155 -9.20 11.02 3.83
CA ASN A 155 -9.61 11.98 4.84
C ASN A 155 -9.33 11.38 6.21
N VAL A 156 -8.34 11.94 6.91
CA VAL A 156 -8.02 11.59 8.28
C VAL A 156 -9.16 12.03 9.19
N ILE A 157 -9.61 11.16 10.08
CA ILE A 157 -10.67 11.51 11.05
C ILE A 157 -10.09 12.54 12.04
N PRO A 158 -10.67 13.75 12.18
CA PRO A 158 -10.05 14.85 12.94
C PRO A 158 -9.69 14.49 14.39
N GLU A 159 -10.50 13.67 15.06
CA GLU A 159 -10.28 13.24 16.44
C GLU A 159 -9.27 12.08 16.56
N ARG A 160 -8.73 11.58 15.45
CA ARG A 160 -7.88 10.39 15.33
C ARG A 160 -6.53 10.66 14.68
N THR A 161 -6.12 11.93 14.65
CA THR A 161 -4.85 12.37 14.05
C THR A 161 -3.65 11.73 14.72
N LYS A 162 -3.69 11.50 16.04
CA LYS A 162 -2.62 10.82 16.78
C LYS A 162 -2.47 9.37 16.33
N GLU A 163 -3.57 8.64 16.20
CA GLU A 163 -3.59 7.26 15.73
C GLU A 163 -3.15 7.16 14.27
N PHE A 164 -3.56 8.11 13.41
CA PHE A 164 -3.08 8.17 12.04
C PHE A 164 -1.57 8.47 11.95
N SER A 165 -1.04 9.37 12.77
CA SER A 165 0.42 9.57 12.88
C SER A 165 1.14 8.31 13.38
N ALA A 166 0.54 7.56 14.31
CA ALA A 166 1.09 6.29 14.78
C ALA A 166 1.12 5.22 13.66
N PHE A 167 0.11 5.20 12.80
CA PHE A 167 0.09 4.37 11.59
C PHE A 167 1.25 4.74 10.63
N ILE A 168 1.47 6.03 10.36
CA ILE A 168 2.61 6.50 9.55
C ILE A 168 3.93 6.08 10.21
N ALA A 169 4.07 6.30 11.52
CA ALA A 169 5.26 5.90 12.29
C ALA A 169 5.54 4.40 12.19
N ALA A 170 4.50 3.57 12.26
CA ALA A 170 4.63 2.13 12.12
C ALA A 170 5.16 1.75 10.72
N LEU A 171 4.70 2.41 9.66
CA LEU A 171 5.23 2.20 8.30
C LEU A 171 6.67 2.69 8.15
N VAL A 172 7.07 3.76 8.84
CA VAL A 172 8.43 4.31 8.79
C VAL A 172 9.43 3.40 9.52
N VAL A 173 9.08 2.95 10.72
CA VAL A 173 10.01 2.26 11.63
C VAL A 173 10.05 0.76 11.37
N ASN A 174 8.91 0.12 11.05
CA ASN A 174 8.82 -1.33 10.93
C ASN A 174 9.06 -1.81 9.50
N PRO A 175 9.54 -3.05 9.29
CA PRO A 175 9.67 -3.65 7.96
C PRO A 175 8.32 -3.95 7.31
N SER A 176 7.25 -4.08 8.10
CA SER A 176 5.89 -4.25 7.62
C SER A 176 4.89 -3.79 8.68
N HIS A 177 3.69 -3.39 8.25
CA HIS A 177 2.58 -3.04 9.13
C HIS A 177 1.27 -3.64 8.64
N LYS A 178 0.45 -4.12 9.58
CA LYS A 178 -0.85 -4.73 9.33
C LYS A 178 -1.96 -3.78 9.77
N PHE A 179 -3.01 -3.67 8.97
CA PHE A 179 -4.19 -2.87 9.26
C PHE A 179 -5.39 -3.46 8.52
N ILE A 180 -6.58 -2.95 8.80
CA ILE A 180 -7.83 -3.43 8.21
C ILE A 180 -8.39 -2.37 7.26
N LEU A 181 -8.80 -2.80 6.07
CA LEU A 181 -9.68 -2.06 5.19
C LEU A 181 -11.09 -2.60 5.34
N ARG A 182 -12.03 -1.76 5.74
CA ARG A 182 -13.45 -2.10 5.90
C ARG A 182 -14.30 -1.12 5.11
N GLY A 183 -15.37 -1.58 4.49
CA GLY A 183 -16.21 -0.67 3.74
C GLY A 183 -17.28 -1.36 2.91
N THR A 184 -17.75 -0.63 1.91
CA THR A 184 -18.66 -1.14 0.88
C THR A 184 -18.10 -0.89 -0.51
N ALA A 185 -18.45 -1.76 -1.46
CA ALA A 185 -18.12 -1.63 -2.85
C ALA A 185 -19.38 -1.65 -3.71
N ASP A 186 -19.41 -0.79 -4.72
CA ASP A 186 -20.36 -0.89 -5.83
C ASP A 186 -19.62 -1.52 -7.00
N VAL A 187 -20.22 -2.50 -7.64
CA VAL A 187 -19.59 -3.25 -8.75
C VAL A 187 -20.52 -3.34 -9.95
N ASN A 188 -19.93 -3.32 -11.13
CA ASN A 188 -20.60 -3.78 -12.35
C ASN A 188 -20.11 -5.18 -12.68
N LEU A 189 -21.03 -6.10 -12.96
CA LEU A 189 -20.71 -7.49 -13.26
C LEU A 189 -21.66 -8.13 -14.26
N THR A 190 -21.21 -9.24 -14.84
CA THR A 190 -22.07 -10.23 -15.49
C THR A 190 -21.94 -11.55 -14.76
N ILE A 191 -23.05 -12.28 -14.67
CA ILE A 191 -23.07 -13.62 -14.08
C ILE A 191 -23.18 -14.59 -15.24
N THR A 192 -22.32 -15.61 -15.25
CA THR A 192 -22.41 -16.67 -16.25
C THR A 192 -22.45 -18.01 -15.56
N GLY A 193 -23.49 -18.81 -15.80
CA GLY A 193 -23.63 -20.10 -15.13
C GLY A 193 -24.63 -21.02 -15.81
N ALA A 194 -24.57 -22.29 -15.38
CA ALA A 194 -25.64 -23.23 -15.65
C ALA A 194 -26.62 -23.13 -14.48
N VAL A 195 -27.83 -22.63 -14.74
CA VAL A 195 -28.89 -22.67 -13.74
C VAL A 195 -29.36 -24.12 -13.66
N PRO A 196 -29.40 -24.75 -12.47
CA PRO A 196 -30.09 -26.04 -12.32
C PRO A 196 -31.56 -25.81 -12.64
N GLY A 197 -31.97 -26.14 -13.86
CA GLY A 197 -33.38 -26.15 -14.21
C GLY A 197 -34.07 -27.27 -13.44
N THR A 198 -35.00 -26.93 -12.55
CA THR A 198 -36.20 -27.77 -12.46
C THR A 198 -36.84 -27.72 -13.83
N ASP A 199 -36.96 -28.88 -14.49
CA ASP A 199 -37.65 -29.09 -15.76
C ASP A 199 -38.61 -27.96 -16.19
N PHE A 200 -38.13 -27.00 -16.97
CA PHE A 200 -39.00 -26.11 -17.75
C PHE A 200 -39.46 -26.92 -18.98
N GLY A 201 -40.31 -27.92 -18.76
CA GLY A 201 -40.95 -28.70 -19.83
C GLY A 201 -40.56 -30.19 -19.96
N GLY A 202 -39.94 -30.81 -18.96
CA GLY A 202 -39.77 -32.29 -18.92
C GLY A 202 -38.77 -32.88 -19.93
N ILE A 203 -37.87 -32.06 -20.46
CA ILE A 203 -36.74 -32.52 -21.29
C ILE A 203 -35.46 -32.44 -20.46
N GLY A 204 -35.05 -33.58 -19.89
CA GLY A 204 -33.83 -33.73 -19.10
C GLY A 204 -32.56 -33.44 -19.93
N GLY A 205 -32.21 -32.17 -20.04
CA GLY A 205 -31.03 -31.67 -20.73
C GLY A 205 -30.41 -30.49 -19.99
N LEU A 206 -29.08 -30.43 -19.97
CA LEU A 206 -28.32 -29.29 -19.46
C LEU A 206 -28.82 -28.00 -20.13
N VAL A 207 -29.39 -27.07 -19.35
CA VAL A 207 -29.75 -25.75 -19.85
C VAL A 207 -28.46 -25.06 -20.32
N PRO A 208 -28.45 -24.42 -21.51
CA PRO A 208 -27.27 -23.70 -22.00
C PRO A 208 -26.74 -22.72 -20.96
N LYS A 209 -25.41 -22.59 -20.88
CA LYS A 209 -24.72 -21.58 -20.09
C LYS A 209 -25.35 -20.20 -20.36
N LEU A 210 -26.04 -19.65 -19.37
CA LEU A 210 -26.74 -18.38 -19.50
C LEU A 210 -25.84 -17.27 -18.96
N THR A 211 -25.80 -16.15 -19.67
CA THR A 211 -25.12 -14.92 -19.23
C THR A 211 -26.18 -13.88 -18.91
N SER A 212 -26.13 -13.30 -17.71
CA SER A 212 -27.00 -12.18 -17.34
C SER A 212 -26.72 -10.96 -18.22
N PRO A 213 -27.68 -10.02 -18.37
CA PRO A 213 -27.32 -8.67 -18.77
C PRO A 213 -26.29 -8.07 -17.79
N PRO A 214 -25.57 -6.98 -18.15
CA PRO A 214 -24.75 -6.25 -17.20
C PRO A 214 -25.58 -5.78 -16.00
N LEU A 215 -25.09 -6.04 -14.80
CA LEU A 215 -25.74 -5.72 -13.53
C LEU A 215 -24.89 -4.73 -12.76
N SER A 216 -25.52 -3.76 -12.11
CA SER A 216 -24.88 -2.88 -11.13
C SER A 216 -25.35 -3.27 -9.73
N VAL A 217 -24.42 -3.70 -8.90
CA VAL A 217 -24.68 -4.20 -7.55
C VAL A 217 -24.04 -3.25 -6.55
N PRO A 218 -24.83 -2.43 -5.83
CA PRO A 218 -24.31 -1.49 -4.85
C PRO A 218 -24.17 -2.10 -3.45
N GLY A 219 -23.25 -1.55 -2.66
CA GLY A 219 -23.21 -1.76 -1.22
C GLY A 219 -22.72 -3.14 -0.77
N ILE A 220 -21.89 -3.82 -1.56
CA ILE A 220 -21.27 -5.09 -1.16
C ILE A 220 -20.28 -4.81 -0.03
N ALA A 221 -20.57 -5.29 1.17
CA ALA A 221 -19.69 -5.07 2.31
C ALA A 221 -18.41 -5.89 2.21
N PHE A 222 -17.30 -5.34 2.69
CA PHE A 222 -16.04 -6.06 2.80
C PHE A 222 -15.27 -5.65 4.06
N SER A 223 -14.42 -6.56 4.53
CA SER A 223 -13.46 -6.33 5.59
C SER A 223 -12.26 -7.24 5.36
N SER A 224 -11.09 -6.66 5.11
CA SER A 224 -9.86 -7.42 4.84
C SER A 224 -8.70 -6.87 5.65
N GLU A 225 -7.91 -7.76 6.26
CA GLU A 225 -6.58 -7.40 6.76
C GLU A 225 -5.64 -7.23 5.56
N VAL A 226 -4.88 -6.13 5.55
CA VAL A 226 -3.88 -5.80 4.55
C VAL A 226 -2.54 -5.62 5.24
N THR A 227 -1.47 -6.09 4.61
CA THR A 227 -0.09 -5.88 5.08
C THR A 227 0.65 -5.03 4.06
N LEU A 228 1.24 -3.92 4.51
CA LEU A 228 2.16 -3.11 3.71
C LEU A 228 3.59 -3.34 4.19
N LYS A 229 4.52 -3.47 3.25
CA LYS A 229 5.96 -3.34 3.57
C LYS A 229 6.25 -1.90 3.95
N GLY A 230 6.94 -1.71 5.07
CA GLY A 230 7.39 -0.41 5.57
C GLY A 230 8.80 -0.07 5.14
N PHE A 231 9.28 1.10 5.57
CA PHE A 231 10.59 1.64 5.22
C PHE A 231 11.74 1.06 6.06
N ASN A 232 11.42 0.38 7.17
CA ASN A 232 12.39 -0.26 8.06
C ASN A 232 13.52 0.69 8.51
N ASN A 233 13.16 1.92 8.89
CA ASN A 233 14.11 2.98 9.27
C ASN A 233 15.14 3.35 8.19
N PHE A 234 14.85 3.15 6.90
CA PHE A 234 15.78 3.43 5.80
C PHE A 234 17.17 2.82 6.07
N PRO A 235 17.29 1.48 6.06
CA PRO A 235 18.46 0.78 6.58
C PRO A 235 19.74 1.04 5.77
N LYS A 236 19.62 1.66 4.59
CA LYS A 236 20.72 1.95 3.68
C LYS A 236 20.58 3.36 3.12
N ILE A 237 21.47 4.24 3.57
CA ILE A 237 21.68 5.58 3.03
C ILE A 237 23.15 5.69 2.66
N ASP A 238 23.41 5.86 1.35
CA ASP A 238 24.76 5.96 0.81
C ASP A 238 25.08 7.43 0.52
N TYR A 239 26.22 7.91 1.01
CA TYR A 239 26.77 9.19 0.59
C TYR A 239 27.35 9.08 -0.83
N ILE A 240 26.97 10.00 -1.72
CA ILE A 240 27.50 10.02 -3.09
C ILE A 240 28.62 11.04 -3.20
N LYS A 241 28.32 12.33 -2.98
CA LYS A 241 29.28 13.42 -3.13
C LYS A 241 28.85 14.69 -2.41
N GLU A 242 29.81 15.58 -2.23
CA GLU A 242 29.55 16.97 -1.86
C GLU A 242 29.21 17.76 -3.12
N GLU A 243 28.23 18.65 -3.05
CA GLU A 243 27.88 19.55 -4.16
C GLU A 243 28.32 20.99 -3.87
N ALA A 244 28.19 21.45 -2.63
CA ALA A 244 28.61 22.79 -2.20
C ALA A 244 28.73 22.88 -0.68
N HIS A 245 29.46 23.89 -0.21
CA HIS A 245 29.47 24.30 1.19
C HIS A 245 29.55 25.83 1.34
N SER A 246 29.04 26.38 2.44
CA SER A 246 29.10 27.81 2.73
C SER A 246 29.12 28.12 4.23
N ASN A 247 29.83 29.19 4.60
CA ASN A 247 29.70 29.81 5.92
C ASN A 247 28.56 30.83 5.87
N ASN A 248 27.70 30.82 6.89
CA ASN A 248 26.63 31.79 7.03
C ASN A 248 27.05 32.93 7.98
N ASP A 249 26.41 34.09 7.84
CA ASP A 249 26.72 35.29 8.63
C ASP A 249 26.50 35.10 10.15
N ASP A 250 25.64 34.14 10.53
CA ASP A 250 25.36 33.77 11.92
C ASP A 250 26.38 32.79 12.52
N GLY A 251 27.41 32.40 11.75
CA GLY A 251 28.43 31.44 12.14
C GLY A 251 28.03 29.97 11.94
N SER A 252 26.81 29.70 11.44
CA SER A 252 26.42 28.35 11.00
C SER A 252 27.11 27.97 9.68
N PHE A 253 27.08 26.68 9.37
CA PHE A 253 27.74 26.13 8.20
C PHE A 253 26.81 25.21 7.42
N ASP A 254 26.64 25.47 6.13
CA ASP A 254 25.82 24.63 5.27
C ASP A 254 26.68 23.69 4.44
N ILE A 255 26.28 22.41 4.41
CA ILE A 255 26.82 21.39 3.51
C ILE A 255 25.69 20.90 2.63
N THR A 256 25.84 21.09 1.32
CA THR A 256 24.96 20.49 0.31
C THR A 256 25.59 19.21 -0.19
N SER A 257 24.89 18.10 -0.05
CA SER A 257 25.37 16.78 -0.47
C SER A 257 24.34 16.04 -1.29
N ARG A 258 24.82 15.16 -2.15
CA ARG A 258 24.00 14.16 -2.83
C ARG A 258 24.11 12.83 -2.09
N ILE A 259 22.97 12.23 -1.76
CA ILE A 259 22.90 10.92 -1.12
C ILE A 259 21.92 10.02 -1.89
N ASN A 260 22.07 8.71 -1.72
CA ASN A 260 21.11 7.72 -2.18
C ASN A 260 20.38 7.12 -0.98
N ILE A 261 19.05 7.25 -0.92
CA ILE A 261 18.21 6.57 0.07
C ILE A 261 17.58 5.34 -0.58
N HIS A 262 17.90 4.17 -0.06
CA HIS A 262 17.25 2.93 -0.50
C HIS A 262 15.92 2.73 0.23
N ASN A 263 14.83 2.68 -0.53
CA ASN A 263 13.48 2.39 -0.05
C ASN A 263 13.12 0.91 -0.29
N PRO A 264 13.13 0.06 0.76
CA PRO A 264 12.80 -1.37 0.65
C PRO A 264 11.29 -1.64 0.58
N SER A 265 10.45 -0.61 0.73
CA SER A 265 9.00 -0.76 0.78
C SER A 265 8.38 -0.90 -0.62
N GLN A 266 7.09 -1.25 -0.64
CA GLN A 266 6.27 -1.17 -1.85
C GLN A 266 5.63 0.22 -2.05
N LEU A 267 5.93 1.17 -1.15
CA LEU A 267 5.33 2.49 -1.12
C LEU A 267 6.14 3.45 -2.00
N VAL A 268 5.43 4.31 -2.71
CA VAL A 268 5.96 5.53 -3.31
C VAL A 268 5.35 6.70 -2.54
N VAL A 269 6.17 7.47 -1.85
CA VAL A 269 5.68 8.53 -0.96
C VAL A 269 6.22 9.89 -1.34
N LYS A 270 5.33 10.86 -1.47
CA LYS A 270 5.69 12.27 -1.62
C LYS A 270 5.46 12.96 -0.29
N LEU A 271 6.55 13.33 0.35
CA LEU A 271 6.57 13.88 1.71
C LEU A 271 6.65 15.42 1.70
N GLY A 272 7.10 16.02 0.60
CA GLY A 272 7.33 17.46 0.52
C GLY A 272 8.63 17.84 1.22
N ASP A 273 8.68 19.02 1.82
CA ASP A 273 9.86 19.48 2.54
C ASP A 273 9.94 18.81 3.91
N VAL A 274 11.05 18.11 4.16
CA VAL A 274 11.27 17.38 5.42
C VAL A 274 12.58 17.76 6.09
N TYR A 275 12.58 17.63 7.42
CA TYR A 275 13.69 18.03 8.28
C TYR A 275 14.03 16.93 9.27
N PHE A 276 15.32 16.72 9.51
CA PHE A 276 15.82 15.77 10.49
C PHE A 276 16.88 16.43 11.36
N LYS A 277 16.88 16.10 12.64
CA LYS A 277 18.00 16.44 13.52
C LYS A 277 19.19 15.57 13.17
N THR A 278 20.35 16.19 13.07
CA THR A 278 21.59 15.53 12.71
C THR A 278 22.47 15.43 13.93
N PHE A 279 22.96 14.22 14.19
CA PHE A 279 23.80 13.90 15.34
C PHE A 279 25.13 13.33 14.90
N ASP A 280 26.18 13.74 15.59
CA ASP A 280 27.46 13.03 15.63
C ASP A 280 27.56 12.33 16.99
N ASP A 281 27.52 11.00 16.98
CA ASP A 281 27.24 10.17 18.15
C ASP A 281 25.96 10.62 18.89
N LYS A 282 26.09 11.29 20.04
CA LYS A 282 24.96 11.78 20.86
C LYS A 282 24.80 13.30 20.84
N LEU A 283 25.71 14.02 20.18
CA LEU A 283 25.67 15.47 20.12
C LEU A 283 24.83 15.91 18.92
N GLU A 284 23.77 16.67 19.18
CA GLU A 284 23.00 17.34 18.12
C GLU A 284 23.90 18.42 17.50
N ILE A 285 24.19 18.28 16.22
CA ILE A 285 25.10 19.16 15.48
C ILE A 285 24.39 20.07 14.49
N GLY A 286 23.09 19.86 14.25
CA GLY A 286 22.33 20.68 13.31
C GLY A 286 21.06 20.02 12.77
N ILE A 287 20.54 20.60 11.68
CA ILE A 287 19.35 20.13 10.97
C ILE A 287 19.71 19.80 9.53
N THR A 288 19.33 18.61 9.06
CA THR A 288 19.37 18.24 7.65
C THR A 288 17.99 18.39 7.03
N SER A 289 17.92 19.15 5.94
CA SER A 289 16.69 19.42 5.19
C SER A 289 16.74 18.74 3.82
N MET A 290 15.58 18.29 3.36
CA MET A 290 15.37 17.71 2.03
C MET A 290 14.13 18.37 1.43
N LYS A 291 14.31 19.09 0.33
CA LYS A 291 13.20 19.81 -0.33
C LYS A 291 12.47 18.90 -1.31
N GLY A 292 11.14 18.93 -1.30
CA GLY A 292 10.29 18.21 -2.23
C GLY A 292 10.54 16.71 -2.26
N LEU A 293 10.83 16.10 -1.10
CA LEU A 293 11.19 14.71 -1.00
C LEU A 293 10.08 13.80 -1.55
N GLU A 294 10.45 13.02 -2.56
CA GLU A 294 9.68 11.91 -3.11
C GLU A 294 10.54 10.65 -3.06
N LEU A 295 10.05 9.62 -2.37
CA LEU A 295 10.72 8.33 -2.27
C LEU A 295 9.99 7.32 -3.14
N LYS A 296 10.63 6.89 -4.21
CA LYS A 296 10.23 5.79 -5.08
C LYS A 296 10.75 4.47 -4.53
N ARG A 297 10.24 3.35 -5.04
CA ARG A 297 10.74 2.01 -4.70
C ARG A 297 12.20 1.87 -5.14
N GLY A 298 13.05 1.28 -4.31
CA GLY A 298 14.47 1.10 -4.61
C GLY A 298 15.31 2.35 -4.30
N ASP A 299 16.30 2.63 -5.14
CA ASP A 299 17.27 3.71 -4.93
C ASP A 299 16.71 5.10 -5.30
N ASN A 300 16.96 6.09 -4.45
CA ASN A 300 16.51 7.47 -4.60
C ASN A 300 17.69 8.43 -4.38
N GLU A 301 18.22 8.99 -5.47
CA GLU A 301 19.22 10.04 -5.38
C GLU A 301 18.56 11.38 -5.05
N ILE A 302 18.94 11.98 -3.93
CA ILE A 302 18.40 13.24 -3.45
C ILE A 302 19.52 14.19 -3.03
N THR A 303 19.27 15.49 -3.18
CA THR A 303 20.11 16.55 -2.63
C THR A 303 19.60 16.90 -1.23
N VAL A 304 20.51 16.94 -0.27
CA VAL A 304 20.24 17.31 1.12
C VAL A 304 21.10 18.49 1.53
N VAL A 305 20.56 19.33 2.40
CA VAL A 305 21.31 20.47 2.98
C VAL A 305 21.38 20.27 4.48
N ALA A 306 22.58 20.04 5.00
CA ALA A 306 22.86 19.99 6.42
C ALA A 306 23.34 21.36 6.90
N ASN A 307 22.51 22.03 7.71
CA ASN A 307 22.90 23.22 8.45
C ASN A 307 23.49 22.77 9.78
N ALA A 308 24.80 22.92 9.93
CA ALA A 308 25.57 22.54 11.11
C ALA A 308 25.91 23.77 11.96
N ALA A 309 26.02 23.55 13.28
CA ALA A 309 26.26 24.60 14.25
C ALA A 309 27.67 25.22 14.21
N SER A 310 28.66 24.56 13.59
CA SER A 310 30.02 25.12 13.50
C SER A 310 30.85 24.60 12.32
N ALA A 311 31.78 25.44 11.85
CA ALA A 311 32.77 25.10 10.84
C ALA A 311 33.74 23.99 11.28
N GLU A 312 33.91 23.75 12.59
CA GLU A 312 34.76 22.68 13.12
C GLU A 312 34.23 21.29 12.75
N ILE A 313 32.90 21.13 12.74
CA ILE A 313 32.26 19.89 12.31
C ILE A 313 32.62 19.61 10.85
N TYR A 314 32.54 20.62 9.98
CA TYR A 314 32.94 20.48 8.58
C TYR A 314 34.41 20.08 8.44
N GLN A 315 35.33 20.75 9.14
CA GLN A 315 36.76 20.41 9.07
C GLN A 315 37.03 18.95 9.46
N ARG A 316 36.34 18.44 10.48
CA ARG A 316 36.38 17.03 10.87
C ARG A 316 35.84 16.11 9.77
N VAL A 317 34.65 16.39 9.23
CA VAL A 317 34.07 15.60 8.12
C VAL A 317 35.01 15.59 6.91
N TYR A 318 35.58 16.74 6.58
CA TYR A 318 36.52 16.90 5.48
C TYR A 318 37.80 16.06 5.67
N GLN A 319 38.35 16.03 6.89
CA GLN A 319 39.60 15.33 7.19
C GLN A 319 39.43 13.83 7.39
N THR A 320 38.38 13.39 8.09
CA THR A 320 38.22 12.00 8.57
C THR A 320 36.93 11.33 8.13
N GLY A 321 35.94 12.08 7.66
CA GLY A 321 34.58 11.60 7.49
C GLY A 321 33.93 11.31 8.85
N GLY A 322 32.84 10.55 8.83
CA GLY A 322 32.09 10.18 10.04
C GLY A 322 30.87 9.32 9.76
N THR A 323 30.21 8.85 10.82
CA THR A 323 28.87 8.27 10.74
C THR A 323 27.92 9.20 11.46
N PHE A 324 26.96 9.75 10.72
CA PHE A 324 25.99 10.70 11.24
C PHE A 324 24.65 10.02 11.40
N SER A 325 23.96 10.32 12.49
CA SER A 325 22.60 9.83 12.73
C SER A 325 21.60 10.92 12.41
N PHE A 326 20.52 10.56 11.71
CA PHE A 326 19.39 11.43 11.44
C PHE A 326 18.19 10.97 12.25
N GLN A 327 17.55 11.90 12.94
CA GLN A 327 16.39 11.63 13.78
C GLN A 327 15.23 12.53 13.40
N GLY A 328 14.05 11.93 13.21
CA GLY A 328 12.81 12.69 13.11
C GLY A 328 12.48 13.40 14.42
N PHE A 329 11.68 14.46 14.33
CA PHE A 329 11.23 15.27 15.46
C PHE A 329 9.90 15.97 15.13
N ASP A 330 9.39 16.78 16.05
CA ASP A 330 8.08 17.44 15.97
C ASP A 330 7.95 18.47 14.83
N LYS A 331 9.08 18.94 14.26
CA LYS A 331 9.10 19.78 13.05
C LYS A 331 9.70 19.09 11.83
N SER A 332 9.64 17.75 11.78
CA SER A 332 10.10 17.01 10.60
C SER A 332 9.31 17.33 9.32
N SER A 333 8.15 17.97 9.44
CA SER A 333 7.45 18.67 8.36
C SER A 333 6.82 19.93 8.96
N GLU A 334 7.09 21.09 8.36
CA GLU A 334 6.56 22.36 8.88
C GLU A 334 5.11 22.61 8.48
N THR A 335 4.69 22.07 7.34
CA THR A 335 3.35 22.26 6.79
C THR A 335 2.36 21.17 7.21
N ASN A 336 2.85 20.00 7.63
CA ASN A 336 2.01 18.86 7.99
C ASN A 336 2.43 18.25 9.34
N ASN A 337 1.74 18.65 10.40
CA ASN A 337 2.02 18.19 11.77
C ASN A 337 1.75 16.69 11.99
N ILE A 338 0.79 16.11 11.26
CA ILE A 338 0.48 14.67 11.31
C ILE A 338 1.64 13.87 10.74
N LEU A 339 2.17 14.31 9.59
CA LEU A 339 3.36 13.74 8.99
C LEU A 339 4.59 13.94 9.87
N ALA A 340 4.80 15.14 10.44
CA ALA A 340 5.92 15.40 11.35
C ALA A 340 5.91 14.43 12.55
N ALA A 341 4.76 14.22 13.17
CA ALA A 341 4.60 13.24 14.25
C ALA A 341 4.83 11.79 13.78
N GLY A 342 4.43 11.45 12.55
CA GLY A 342 4.70 10.14 11.95
C GLY A 342 6.17 9.89 11.62
N LEU A 343 6.93 10.94 11.30
CA LEU A 343 8.38 10.87 11.06
C LEU A 343 9.20 10.95 12.35
N ALA A 344 8.65 11.49 13.43
CA ALA A 344 9.33 11.69 14.71
C ALA A 344 10.08 10.46 15.27
N PRO A 345 9.62 9.20 15.13
CA PRO A 345 10.36 8.04 15.63
C PRO A 345 11.43 7.52 14.66
N LEU A 346 11.57 8.08 13.45
CA LEU A 346 12.59 7.65 12.50
C LEU A 346 13.99 7.83 13.08
N ARG A 347 14.81 6.78 13.01
CA ARG A 347 16.23 6.83 13.36
C ARG A 347 17.03 6.12 12.28
N THR A 348 17.92 6.83 11.59
CA THR A 348 18.76 6.24 10.55
C THR A 348 20.17 6.82 10.60
N THR A 349 21.11 6.22 9.87
CA THR A 349 22.52 6.63 9.85
C THR A 349 23.03 6.70 8.42
N CYS A 350 23.91 7.66 8.14
CA CYS A 350 24.69 7.70 6.90
C CYS A 350 26.17 7.79 7.22
N LYS A 351 26.96 6.97 6.52
CA LYS A 351 28.41 7.04 6.58
C LYS A 351 28.91 8.02 5.52
N VAL A 352 29.52 9.10 5.97
CA VAL A 352 30.13 10.11 5.11
C VAL A 352 31.64 9.85 5.06
N PRO A 353 32.23 9.58 3.89
CA PRO A 353 33.69 9.45 3.74
C PRO A 353 34.42 10.77 3.98
N ALA A 354 35.74 10.73 4.14
CA ALA A 354 36.56 11.93 4.22
C ALA A 354 36.51 12.71 2.89
N LEU A 355 36.05 13.96 2.93
CA LEU A 355 35.77 14.75 1.72
C LEU A 355 37.05 15.10 0.94
N LYS A 356 38.20 15.25 1.61
CA LYS A 356 39.50 15.47 0.98
C LYS A 356 39.88 14.41 -0.07
N GLN A 357 39.30 13.20 0.02
CA GLN A 357 39.55 12.13 -0.94
C GLN A 357 38.90 12.40 -2.30
N PHE A 358 37.85 13.22 -2.35
CA PHE A 358 37.16 13.58 -3.60
C PHE A 358 37.92 14.67 -4.36
N ASP A 359 38.50 15.66 -3.67
CA ASP A 359 39.29 16.72 -4.30
C ASP A 359 40.56 16.19 -5.01
N ALA A 360 41.19 15.16 -4.44
CA ALA A 360 42.35 14.52 -5.06
C ALA A 360 42.01 13.78 -6.38
N SER A 361 40.76 13.30 -6.52
CA SER A 361 40.31 12.60 -7.73
C SER A 361 39.93 13.55 -8.88
N ALA A 362 39.46 14.77 -8.57
CA ALA A 362 39.14 15.79 -9.57
C ALA A 362 40.40 16.46 -10.16
N SER A 363 41.54 16.42 -9.43
CA SER A 363 42.83 16.98 -9.89
C SER A 363 43.63 16.03 -10.81
N ALA A 364 43.19 14.79 -11.04
CA ALA A 364 44.00 13.76 -11.70
C ALA A 364 43.79 13.63 -13.23
N SER A 365 43.03 14.50 -13.89
CA SER A 365 42.83 14.41 -15.34
C SER A 365 42.71 15.76 -16.05
N VAL A 366 43.82 16.48 -16.16
CA VAL A 366 44.09 17.28 -17.35
C VAL A 366 45.48 16.88 -17.83
N PRO A 367 45.59 16.01 -18.85
CA PRO A 367 46.86 15.83 -19.55
C PRO A 367 47.31 17.22 -20.02
N ALA A 368 48.55 17.59 -19.70
CA ALA A 368 49.13 18.82 -20.22
C ALA A 368 48.90 18.85 -21.74
N PRO A 369 48.43 19.98 -22.32
CA PRO A 369 48.29 20.08 -23.76
C PRO A 369 49.63 19.71 -24.38
N ALA A 370 49.60 18.73 -25.29
CA ALA A 370 50.79 18.29 -25.98
C ALA A 370 51.49 19.52 -26.58
N PRO A 371 52.83 19.62 -26.47
CA PRO A 371 53.56 20.73 -27.06
C PRO A 371 53.18 20.84 -28.54
N ALA A 372 52.79 22.04 -28.95
CA ALA A 372 52.38 22.31 -30.32
C ALA A 372 53.51 21.91 -31.27
N ASP A 373 53.19 21.01 -32.21
CA ASP A 373 54.09 20.55 -33.25
C ASP A 373 54.50 21.74 -34.14
N PRO A 374 55.78 22.08 -34.26
CA PRO A 374 56.23 23.18 -35.10
C PRO A 374 56.00 22.84 -36.59
N ALA A 375 55.00 23.51 -37.17
CA ALA A 375 54.88 23.84 -38.60
C ALA A 375 55.24 22.72 -39.61
N SER A 376 54.23 21.96 -40.02
CA SER A 376 54.28 21.28 -41.33
C SER A 376 54.14 22.31 -42.46
N PRO A 377 54.95 22.22 -43.53
CA PRO A 377 54.96 23.19 -44.61
C PRO A 377 53.74 23.06 -45.52
N ILE A 378 53.26 24.22 -45.98
CA ILE A 378 52.22 24.41 -46.99
C ILE A 378 52.71 23.79 -48.30
N ILE A 379 51.96 22.83 -48.84
CA ILE A 379 52.06 22.44 -50.26
C ILE A 379 50.84 23.03 -50.98
N THR A 380 51.16 23.82 -52.00
CA THR A 380 50.28 24.49 -52.97
C THR A 380 49.36 23.57 -53.73
#